data_AF-A0A968XR28-F1
#
_entry.id   AF-A0A968XR28-F1
#
_cell.length_a   1.000
_cell.length_b   1.000
_cell.length_c   1.000
_cell.angle_alpha   90.00
_cell.angle_beta   90.00
_cell.angle_gamma   90.00
#
_symmetry.space_group_name_H-M   'P 1'
#
loop_
_entity.id
_entity.type
_entity.pdbx_description
1 polymer ?
#
loop_
_entity_poly.entity_id
_entity_poly.type
_entity_poly.pdbx_seq_one_letter_code
_entity_poly.pdbx_strand_id
1 'polypeptide(L)'
;MLGIVACHFNPAGFDNQIGNLTRWRNAIQHQTAGRPIVLAHARFPQSQSYSIFSGHEFTVCPFDATDRNVLWQKERLLNLAIARLPPSVTKVAWVDADILFLDPDWAYRAEEMLDEHPVIQLFSTVHYLDAQGGINRVRDSWASRLPKTPSSTTLPVSPGQPHANSSTTGCSIARSSVGPIWEWRWAGSGWSECT
;
A
#
# COMPACT_ATOMS: atom_id res chain seq x y z
N MET A 1 -1.55 -11.60 -12.80
CA MET A 1 -1.24 -10.17 -12.98
C MET A 1 -1.51 -9.45 -11.68
N LEU A 2 -0.49 -8.76 -11.16
CA LEU A 2 -0.61 -7.84 -10.02
C LEU A 2 -1.20 -6.50 -10.46
N GLY A 3 -2.19 -6.02 -9.72
CA GLY A 3 -2.70 -4.65 -9.82
C GLY A 3 -2.41 -3.87 -8.55
N ILE A 4 -2.20 -2.56 -8.70
CA ILE A 4 -1.85 -1.66 -7.61
C ILE A 4 -3.06 -0.79 -7.30
N VAL A 5 -3.46 -0.73 -6.03
CA VAL A 5 -4.50 0.16 -5.55
C VAL A 5 -3.94 1.14 -4.53
N ALA A 6 -4.29 2.40 -4.70
CA ALA A 6 -3.97 3.47 -3.78
C ALA A 6 -5.20 4.37 -3.60
N CYS A 7 -5.17 5.20 -2.56
CA CYS A 7 -6.20 6.21 -2.38
C CYS A 7 -5.61 7.56 -1.96
N HIS A 8 -6.29 8.63 -2.37
CA HIS A 8 -6.03 9.99 -1.93
C HIS A 8 -7.25 10.52 -1.17
N PHE A 9 -7.04 10.84 0.11
CA PHE A 9 -8.06 11.31 1.03
C PHE A 9 -7.58 12.55 1.79
N ASN A 10 -8.01 13.72 1.34
CA ASN A 10 -7.55 15.01 1.86
C ASN A 10 -8.72 15.96 2.20
N PRO A 11 -9.57 15.64 3.19
CA PRO A 11 -10.74 16.46 3.55
C PRO A 11 -10.38 17.88 3.99
N ALA A 12 -9.18 18.07 4.53
CA ALA A 12 -8.71 19.36 5.04
C ALA A 12 -7.89 20.17 4.01
N GLY A 13 -7.68 19.64 2.80
CA GLY A 13 -6.98 20.35 1.72
C GLY A 13 -5.52 20.65 2.02
N PHE A 14 -4.79 19.75 2.70
CA PHE A 14 -3.37 19.98 2.99
C PHE A 14 -2.49 19.85 1.74
N ASP A 15 -1.65 20.86 1.46
CA ASP A 15 -0.73 20.86 0.33
C ASP A 15 0.33 19.76 0.40
N ASN A 16 0.74 19.37 1.61
CA ASN A 16 1.74 18.31 1.78
C ASN A 16 1.27 16.96 1.23
N GLN A 17 -0.04 16.65 1.31
CA GLN A 17 -0.60 15.42 0.75
C GLN A 17 -0.55 15.44 -0.79
N ILE A 18 -0.81 16.60 -1.40
CA ILE A 18 -0.68 16.77 -2.85
C ILE A 18 0.78 16.63 -3.28
N GLY A 19 1.71 17.24 -2.54
CA GLY A 19 3.15 17.09 -2.78
C GLY A 19 3.62 15.64 -2.67
N ASN A 20 3.14 14.90 -1.67
CA ASN A 20 3.45 13.48 -1.49
C ASN A 20 2.85 12.62 -2.60
N LEU A 21 1.58 12.85 -2.96
CA LEU A 21 0.94 12.17 -4.09
C LEU A 21 1.69 12.42 -5.41
N THR A 22 2.22 13.64 -5.61
CA THR A 22 3.03 13.99 -6.79
C THR A 22 4.29 13.16 -6.86
N ARG A 23 5.06 13.11 -5.76
CA ARG A 23 6.27 12.29 -5.68
C ARG A 23 5.96 10.82 -5.88
N TRP A 24 4.91 10.33 -5.23
CA TRP A 24 4.45 8.94 -5.35
C TRP A 24 4.10 8.59 -6.80
N ARG A 25 3.25 9.38 -7.48
CA ARG A 25 2.85 9.13 -8.88
C ARG A 25 4.06 9.09 -9.82
N ASN A 26 4.98 10.04 -9.67
CA ASN A 26 6.17 10.12 -10.51
C ASN A 26 7.08 8.90 -10.33
N ALA A 27 7.19 8.36 -9.11
CA ALA A 27 8.01 7.18 -8.85
C ALA A 27 7.30 5.89 -9.26
N ILE A 28 6.07 5.67 -8.76
CA ILE A 28 5.37 4.39 -8.86
C ILE A 28 5.10 3.99 -10.32
N GLN A 29 4.85 4.94 -11.21
CA GLN A 29 4.59 4.66 -12.64
C GLN A 29 5.76 3.94 -13.32
N HIS A 30 6.99 4.20 -12.88
CA HIS A 30 8.19 3.59 -13.43
C HIS A 30 8.59 2.29 -12.72
N GLN A 31 7.98 2.01 -11.56
CA GLN A 31 8.32 0.87 -10.69
C GLN A 31 7.31 -0.28 -10.76
N THR A 32 6.22 -0.12 -11.52
CA THR A 32 5.17 -1.16 -11.64
C THR A 32 5.28 -1.99 -12.92
N ALA A 33 6.26 -1.68 -13.79
CA ALA A 33 6.50 -2.35 -15.06
C ALA A 33 5.21 -2.55 -15.89
N GLY A 34 4.40 -1.49 -16.02
CA GLY A 34 3.17 -1.48 -16.82
C GLY A 34 1.95 -2.14 -16.18
N ARG A 35 2.05 -2.60 -14.92
CA ARG A 35 0.90 -3.14 -14.18
C ARG A 35 -0.17 -2.07 -13.96
N PRO A 36 -1.46 -2.43 -13.97
CA PRO A 36 -2.54 -1.47 -13.79
C PRO A 36 -2.49 -0.84 -12.41
N ILE A 37 -2.63 0.48 -12.36
CA ILE A 37 -2.70 1.26 -11.14
C ILE A 37 -4.07 1.94 -11.08
N VAL A 38 -4.80 1.75 -9.98
CA VAL A 38 -6.05 2.45 -9.69
C VAL A 38 -5.86 3.35 -8.48
N LEU A 39 -6.14 4.64 -8.66
CA LEU A 39 -6.12 5.64 -7.60
C LEU A 39 -7.55 6.10 -7.31
N ALA A 40 -8.11 5.70 -6.17
CA ALA A 40 -9.38 6.26 -5.71
C ALA A 40 -9.15 7.61 -5.03
N HIS A 41 -9.86 8.64 -5.46
CA HIS A 41 -9.71 9.99 -4.95
C HIS A 41 -11.04 10.51 -4.39
N ALA A 42 -11.09 10.82 -3.10
CA ALA A 42 -12.22 11.56 -2.53
C ALA A 42 -12.10 13.05 -2.86
N ARG A 43 -13.11 13.59 -3.54
CA ARG A 43 -13.24 15.02 -3.83
C ARG A 43 -14.17 15.66 -2.82
N PHE A 44 -13.67 16.63 -2.08
CA PHE A 44 -14.48 17.44 -1.17
C PHE A 44 -14.89 18.75 -1.85
N PRO A 45 -15.96 19.42 -1.39
CA PRO A 45 -16.41 20.68 -1.99
C PRO A 45 -15.33 21.75 -2.05
N GLN A 46 -14.43 21.76 -1.06
CA GLN A 46 -13.32 22.71 -0.96
C GLN A 46 -12.05 22.21 -1.67
N SER A 47 -12.07 21.01 -2.28
CA SER A 47 -10.92 20.46 -2.97
C SER A 47 -10.59 21.27 -4.21
N GLN A 48 -9.34 21.71 -4.31
CA GLN A 48 -8.82 22.29 -5.54
C GLN A 48 -8.69 21.21 -6.62
N SER A 49 -8.93 21.60 -7.88
CA SER A 49 -8.65 20.71 -9.02
C SER A 49 -7.16 20.73 -9.31
N TYR A 50 -6.51 19.58 -9.17
CA TYR A 50 -5.09 19.42 -9.49
C TYR A 50 -4.95 18.58 -10.76
N SER A 51 -4.09 19.01 -11.69
CA SER A 51 -3.78 18.27 -12.91
C SER A 51 -3.22 16.87 -12.64
N ILE A 52 -2.69 16.64 -11.45
CA ILE A 52 -2.24 15.33 -10.99
C ILE A 52 -3.33 14.26 -10.99
N PHE A 53 -4.61 14.63 -11.02
CA PHE A 53 -5.72 13.67 -11.14
C PHE A 53 -6.10 13.36 -12.59
N SER A 54 -5.42 13.98 -13.56
CA SER A 54 -5.55 13.68 -14.99
C SER A 54 -4.44 12.74 -15.48
N GLY A 55 -4.50 12.35 -16.75
CA GLY A 55 -3.55 11.42 -17.37
C GLY A 55 -4.11 10.02 -17.61
N HIS A 56 -3.32 9.18 -18.29
CA HIS A 56 -3.70 7.83 -18.71
C HIS A 56 -2.84 6.73 -18.04
N GLU A 57 -1.81 7.13 -17.30
CA GLU A 57 -0.88 6.22 -16.61
C GLU A 57 -1.56 5.54 -15.42
N PHE A 58 -2.64 6.14 -14.90
CA PHE A 58 -3.41 5.66 -13.75
C PHE A 58 -4.89 5.70 -14.11
N THR A 59 -5.64 4.69 -13.66
CA THR A 59 -7.10 4.81 -13.59
C THR A 59 -7.45 5.62 -12.33
N VAL A 60 -7.69 6.92 -12.49
CA VAL A 60 -8.12 7.78 -11.38
C VAL A 60 -9.64 7.73 -11.25
N CYS A 61 -10.13 7.28 -10.10
CA CYS A 61 -11.55 7.18 -9.80
C CYS A 61 -11.95 8.28 -8.79
N PRO A 62 -12.55 9.40 -9.25
CA PRO A 62 -13.06 10.42 -8.35
C PRO A 62 -14.36 9.95 -7.67
N PHE A 63 -14.48 10.26 -6.39
CA PHE A 63 -15.68 10.02 -5.59
C PHE A 63 -16.02 11.30 -4.83
N ASP A 64 -17.21 11.84 -5.07
CA ASP A 64 -17.65 13.04 -4.36
C ASP A 64 -17.98 12.71 -2.91
N ALA A 65 -17.29 13.40 -2.01
CA ALA A 65 -17.51 13.36 -0.58
C ALA A 65 -18.17 14.66 -0.13
N THR A 66 -18.85 14.60 1.02
CA THR A 66 -19.46 15.78 1.65
C THR A 66 -18.90 15.96 3.05
N ASP A 67 -19.17 17.12 3.65
CA ASP A 67 -18.83 17.42 5.03
C ASP A 67 -19.49 16.44 6.04
N ARG A 68 -20.49 15.66 5.61
CA ARG A 68 -21.15 14.62 6.43
C ARG A 68 -20.44 13.28 6.42
N ASN A 69 -19.46 13.08 5.54
CA ASN A 69 -18.81 11.78 5.30
C ASN A 69 -17.27 11.89 5.38
N VAL A 70 -16.77 12.72 6.30
CA VAL A 70 -15.33 13.04 6.45
C VAL A 70 -14.53 11.98 7.22
N LEU A 71 -15.16 10.98 7.82
CA LEU A 71 -14.47 9.94 8.60
C LEU A 71 -14.54 8.59 7.89
N TRP A 72 -13.51 7.75 8.10
CA TRP A 72 -13.46 6.32 7.69
C TRP A 72 -13.64 6.07 6.19
N GLN A 73 -13.26 7.01 5.33
CA GLN A 73 -13.38 6.83 3.87
C GLN A 73 -12.18 6.13 3.24
N LYS A 74 -11.04 6.02 3.93
CA LYS A 74 -9.81 5.43 3.33
C LYS A 74 -10.07 3.98 2.91
N GLU A 75 -10.64 3.18 3.81
CA GLU A 75 -10.99 1.78 3.57
C GLU A 75 -12.07 1.64 2.49
N ARG A 76 -13.06 2.55 2.47
CA ARG A 76 -14.09 2.56 1.44
C ARG A 76 -13.53 2.87 0.06
N LEU A 77 -12.62 3.85 -0.03
CA LEU A 77 -11.93 4.21 -1.27
C LEU A 77 -11.08 3.05 -1.79
N LEU A 78 -10.38 2.33 -0.90
CA LEU A 78 -9.61 1.14 -1.29
C LEU A 78 -10.52 0.06 -1.88
N ASN A 79 -11.66 -0.24 -1.24
CA ASN A 79 -12.63 -1.19 -1.78
C ASN A 79 -13.15 -0.76 -3.17
N LEU A 80 -13.38 0.55 -3.36
CA LEU A 80 -13.79 1.09 -4.65
C LEU A 80 -12.68 1.01 -5.70
N ALA A 81 -11.42 1.25 -5.32
CA ALA A 81 -10.27 1.10 -6.21
C ALA A 81 -10.12 -0.35 -6.68
N ILE A 82 -10.23 -1.31 -5.75
CA ILE A 82 -10.16 -2.75 -6.05
C ILE A 82 -11.26 -3.14 -7.04
N ALA A 83 -12.50 -2.67 -6.83
CA ALA A 83 -13.62 -2.94 -7.72
C ALA A 83 -13.47 -2.33 -9.14
N ARG A 84 -12.50 -1.44 -9.34
CA ARG A 84 -12.18 -0.81 -10.64
C ARG A 84 -10.93 -1.37 -11.30
N LEU A 85 -10.27 -2.34 -10.68
CA LEU A 85 -9.19 -3.07 -11.34
C LEU A 85 -9.72 -3.84 -12.56
N PRO A 86 -8.91 -3.98 -13.63
CA PRO A 86 -9.27 -4.81 -14.77
C PRO A 86 -9.55 -6.27 -14.35
N PRO A 87 -10.46 -6.99 -15.04
CA PRO A 87 -10.76 -8.39 -14.74
C PRO A 87 -9.55 -9.35 -14.85
N SER A 88 -8.49 -8.95 -15.56
CA SER A 88 -7.24 -9.71 -15.69
C SER A 88 -6.34 -9.64 -14.45
N VAL A 89 -6.63 -8.74 -13.51
CA VAL A 89 -5.91 -8.63 -12.24
C VAL A 89 -6.38 -9.76 -11.31
N THR A 90 -5.43 -10.55 -10.84
CA THR A 90 -5.66 -11.70 -9.93
C THR A 90 -4.99 -11.52 -8.57
N LYS A 91 -4.09 -10.54 -8.45
CA LYS A 91 -3.31 -10.21 -7.26
C LYS A 91 -3.40 -8.70 -7.01
N VAL A 92 -3.48 -8.27 -5.76
CA VAL A 92 -3.65 -6.85 -5.42
C VAL A 92 -2.58 -6.40 -4.43
N ALA A 93 -1.88 -5.32 -4.76
CA ALA A 93 -1.05 -4.58 -3.83
C ALA A 93 -1.79 -3.31 -3.38
N TRP A 94 -2.08 -3.19 -2.08
CA TRP A 94 -2.46 -1.92 -1.48
C TRP A 94 -1.19 -1.14 -1.12
N VAL A 95 -1.04 0.02 -1.77
CA VAL A 95 0.09 0.93 -1.60
C VAL A 95 -0.44 2.28 -1.18
N ASP A 96 0.08 2.84 -0.10
CA ASP A 96 -0.27 4.20 0.32
C ASP A 96 0.31 5.25 -0.67
N ALA A 97 -0.45 6.30 -0.95
CA ALA A 97 -0.07 7.30 -1.98
C ALA A 97 0.97 8.33 -1.50
N ASP A 98 1.73 7.99 -0.46
CA ASP A 98 2.80 8.79 0.12
C ASP A 98 4.08 7.97 0.37
N ILE A 99 4.17 6.76 -0.17
CA ILE A 99 5.32 5.88 0.02
C ILE A 99 6.18 5.68 -1.22
N LEU A 100 7.50 5.67 -1.05
CA LEU A 100 8.44 5.43 -2.15
C LEU A 100 9.15 4.09 -1.93
N PHE A 101 9.18 3.24 -2.95
CA PHE A 101 9.97 2.00 -2.90
C PHE A 101 11.40 2.28 -3.39
N LEU A 102 12.41 1.78 -2.67
CA LEU A 102 13.80 1.83 -3.11
C LEU A 102 14.10 0.79 -4.19
N ASP A 103 13.47 -0.38 -4.10
CA ASP A 103 13.59 -1.41 -5.11
C ASP A 103 12.68 -1.06 -6.30
N PRO A 104 13.22 -0.73 -7.48
CA PRO A 104 12.41 -0.41 -8.64
C PRO A 104 11.65 -1.63 -9.18
N ASP A 105 12.07 -2.85 -8.83
CA ASP A 105 11.47 -4.11 -9.29
C ASP A 105 10.51 -4.71 -8.27
N TRP A 106 10.14 -3.97 -7.21
CA TRP A 106 9.31 -4.45 -6.11
C TRP A 106 8.00 -5.10 -6.60
N ALA A 107 7.37 -4.55 -7.65
CA ALA A 107 6.09 -5.03 -8.15
C ALA A 107 6.22 -6.39 -8.84
N TYR A 108 7.34 -6.63 -9.53
CA TYR A 108 7.65 -7.91 -10.15
C TYR A 108 7.87 -8.97 -9.07
N ARG A 109 8.73 -8.68 -8.08
CA ARG A 109 8.99 -9.58 -6.94
C ARG A 109 7.73 -9.89 -6.14
N ALA A 110 6.92 -8.87 -5.86
CA ALA A 110 5.66 -9.01 -5.16
C ALA A 110 4.70 -9.94 -5.91
N GLU A 111 4.65 -9.83 -7.24
CA GLU A 111 3.86 -10.73 -8.05
C GLU A 111 4.34 -12.18 -7.95
N GLU A 112 5.64 -12.45 -8.13
CA GLU A 112 6.20 -13.80 -8.00
C GLU A 112 5.93 -14.40 -6.61
N MET A 113 6.16 -13.62 -5.55
CA MET A 113 5.91 -14.09 -4.18
C MET A 113 4.44 -14.42 -3.92
N LEU A 114 3.52 -13.70 -4.57
CA LEU A 114 2.08 -13.96 -4.48
C LEU A 114 1.64 -15.22 -5.28
N ASP A 115 2.52 -15.83 -6.08
CA ASP A 115 2.25 -17.18 -6.63
C ASP A 115 2.40 -18.27 -5.57
N GLU A 116 3.28 -18.06 -4.58
CA GLU A 116 3.55 -19.04 -3.52
C GLU A 116 2.83 -18.71 -2.20
N HIS A 117 2.45 -17.44 -2.00
CA HIS A 117 1.87 -16.97 -0.75
C HIS A 117 0.59 -16.17 -0.98
N PRO A 118 -0.51 -16.44 -0.24
CA PRO A 118 -1.77 -15.72 -0.43
C PRO A 118 -1.69 -14.24 0.01
N VAL A 119 -0.78 -13.92 0.94
CA VAL A 119 -0.58 -12.56 1.47
C VAL A 119 0.90 -12.37 1.73
N ILE A 120 1.43 -11.20 1.34
CA ILE A 120 2.81 -10.80 1.57
C ILE A 120 2.88 -9.38 2.15
N GLN A 121 4.00 -9.07 2.80
CA GLN A 121 4.33 -7.70 3.19
C GLN A 121 5.37 -7.13 2.21
N LEU A 122 5.07 -5.97 1.61
CA LEU A 122 5.84 -5.37 0.51
C LEU A 122 7.17 -4.72 0.92
N PHE A 123 7.59 -4.83 2.19
CA PHE A 123 8.82 -4.20 2.68
C PHE A 123 9.35 -4.91 3.91
N SER A 124 10.66 -4.81 4.13
CA SER A 124 11.30 -5.23 5.38
C SER A 124 11.69 -4.06 6.27
N THR A 125 11.95 -2.88 5.69
CA THR A 125 12.47 -1.71 6.42
C THR A 125 11.87 -0.42 5.88
N VAL A 126 11.64 0.55 6.77
CA VAL A 126 11.05 1.87 6.54
C VAL A 126 12.06 2.94 6.92
N HIS A 127 12.25 3.92 6.05
CA HIS A 127 13.02 5.13 6.28
C HIS A 127 12.05 6.31 6.34
N TYR A 128 11.76 6.82 7.53
CA TYR A 128 10.94 8.01 7.71
C TYR A 128 11.76 9.25 7.37
N LEU A 129 11.23 10.07 6.48
CA LEU A 129 11.89 11.28 6.02
C LEU A 129 11.44 12.51 6.81
N ASP A 130 12.34 13.46 7.02
CA ASP A 130 12.02 14.79 7.53
C ASP A 130 11.48 15.71 6.42
N ALA A 131 11.28 16.99 6.74
CA ALA A 131 10.77 17.99 5.81
C ALA A 131 11.71 18.27 4.62
N GLN A 132 13.00 18.02 4.80
CA GLN A 132 14.07 18.25 3.84
C GLN A 132 14.38 16.99 3.03
N GLY A 133 13.70 15.87 3.30
CA GLY A 133 13.94 14.58 2.67
C GLY A 133 15.11 13.80 3.29
N GLY A 134 15.66 14.26 4.41
CA GLY A 134 16.66 13.54 5.19
C GLY A 134 16.05 12.38 5.97
N ILE A 135 16.80 11.30 6.17
CA ILE A 135 16.33 10.16 6.98
C ILE A 135 16.34 10.57 8.45
N ASN A 136 15.16 10.64 9.04
CA ASN A 136 14.97 10.95 10.46
C ASN A 136 14.98 9.68 11.31
N ARG A 137 14.35 8.60 10.82
CA ARG A 137 14.16 7.37 11.58
C ARG A 137 14.10 6.16 10.67
N VAL A 138 14.70 5.06 11.10
CA VAL A 138 14.60 3.76 10.43
C VAL A 138 13.82 2.79 11.31
N ARG A 139 12.94 1.97 10.72
CA ARG A 139 12.21 0.91 11.43
C ARG A 139 12.13 -0.34 10.58
N ASP A 140 12.25 -1.49 11.21
CA ASP A 140 11.93 -2.76 10.57
C ASP A 140 10.43 -3.03 10.62
N SER A 141 9.97 -3.71 9.58
CA SER A 141 8.62 -4.19 9.44
C SER A 141 8.25 -5.16 10.56
N TRP A 142 6.95 -5.39 10.74
CA TRP A 142 6.50 -6.41 11.67
C TRP A 142 6.92 -7.79 11.19
N ALA A 143 6.61 -8.14 9.94
CA ALA A 143 6.92 -9.46 9.40
C ALA A 143 8.42 -9.75 9.30
N SER A 144 9.28 -8.74 9.09
CA SER A 144 10.73 -8.94 9.02
C SER A 144 11.36 -9.32 10.37
N ARG A 145 10.68 -9.02 11.47
CA ARG A 145 11.10 -9.37 12.84
C ARG A 145 10.57 -10.73 13.29
N LEU A 146 9.63 -11.32 12.55
CA LEU A 146 9.11 -12.64 12.88
C LEU A 146 10.14 -13.72 12.56
N PRO A 147 10.27 -14.76 13.39
CA PRO A 147 11.05 -15.94 13.05
C PRO A 147 10.55 -16.50 11.73
N LYS A 148 11.45 -16.71 10.78
CA LYS A 148 11.08 -17.24 9.48
C LYS A 148 10.84 -18.74 9.63
N THR A 149 9.58 -19.14 9.58
CA THR A 149 9.20 -20.55 9.51
C THR A 149 9.52 -21.11 8.12
N PRO A 150 9.89 -22.40 8.00
CA PRO A 150 10.10 -23.05 6.71
C PRO A 150 8.80 -23.29 5.98
N SER A 151 8.89 -23.27 4.65
CA SER A 151 7.83 -23.74 3.76
C SER A 151 7.70 -25.27 3.83
N SER A 152 6.74 -25.75 4.60
CA SER A 152 6.03 -27.01 4.36
C SER A 152 4.91 -27.10 5.38
N THR A 153 3.68 -26.77 4.96
CA THR A 153 2.44 -27.48 5.27
C THR A 153 1.29 -26.61 4.77
N THR A 154 0.61 -27.09 3.73
CA THR A 154 -0.72 -26.67 3.34
C THR A 154 -1.57 -26.66 4.62
N LEU A 155 -2.02 -25.48 5.08
CA LEU A 155 -2.97 -25.43 6.19
C LEU A 155 -4.21 -26.23 5.77
N PRO A 156 -4.60 -27.30 6.50
CA PRO A 156 -5.89 -27.90 6.25
C PRO A 156 -6.94 -26.86 6.63
N VAL A 157 -7.75 -26.44 5.64
CA VAL A 157 -8.95 -25.65 5.90
C VAL A 157 -9.93 -26.57 6.63
N SER A 158 -9.94 -26.50 7.96
CA SER A 158 -11.00 -27.14 8.75
C SER A 158 -12.29 -26.34 8.58
N PRO A 159 -13.41 -26.96 8.14
CA PRO A 159 -14.68 -26.27 8.05
C PRO A 159 -15.23 -26.00 9.45
N GLY A 160 -15.39 -24.72 9.78
CA GLY A 160 -16.27 -24.28 10.86
C GLY A 160 -15.63 -24.13 12.23
N GLN A 161 -15.13 -22.92 12.53
CA GLN A 161 -15.24 -22.30 13.84
C GLN A 161 -15.37 -20.78 13.68
N PRO A 162 -16.16 -20.10 14.54
CA PRO A 162 -16.58 -18.73 14.31
C PRO A 162 -15.43 -17.75 14.55
N HIS A 163 -15.26 -16.78 13.66
CA HIS A 163 -14.26 -15.73 13.80
C HIS A 163 -14.56 -14.88 15.03
N ALA A 164 -13.72 -15.00 16.06
CA ALA A 164 -13.67 -14.06 17.15
C ALA A 164 -13.14 -12.72 16.62
N ASN A 165 -14.01 -11.71 16.66
CA ASN A 165 -13.65 -10.33 16.43
C ASN A 165 -12.59 -9.91 17.46
N SER A 166 -11.40 -9.53 17.01
CA SER A 166 -10.50 -8.68 17.79
C SER A 166 -10.11 -7.47 16.95
N SER A 167 -10.73 -6.36 17.32
CA SER A 167 -10.38 -5.00 16.96
C SER A 167 -9.04 -4.59 17.60
N THR A 168 -8.55 -3.43 17.16
CA THR A 168 -7.47 -2.59 17.75
C THR A 168 -6.06 -2.99 17.28
N THR A 169 -5.23 -2.10 16.72
CA THR A 169 -4.89 -0.77 17.25
C THR A 169 -4.33 0.15 16.16
N GLY A 170 -4.87 1.37 16.09
CA GLY A 170 -4.32 2.45 15.28
C GLY A 170 -2.99 2.94 15.82
N CYS A 171 -2.08 3.32 14.92
CA CYS A 171 -0.87 4.04 15.27
C CYS A 171 -0.98 5.44 14.66
N SER A 172 -1.23 6.44 15.51
CA SER A 172 -1.02 7.85 15.21
C SER A 172 0.48 8.11 15.09
N ILE A 173 0.91 8.58 13.92
CA ILE A 173 2.30 9.01 13.68
C ILE A 173 2.31 10.50 13.36
N ALA A 174 3.12 11.23 14.11
CA ALA A 174 3.40 12.65 13.94
C ALA A 174 3.90 12.96 12.53
N ARG A 175 3.40 14.05 11.95
CA ARG A 175 3.63 14.47 10.57
C ARG A 175 5.04 15.05 10.39
N SER A 176 5.82 14.45 9.51
CA SER A 176 6.89 15.12 8.76
C SER A 176 6.46 15.26 7.29
N SER A 177 7.04 16.23 6.59
CA SER A 177 6.55 16.74 5.29
C SER A 177 6.92 15.88 4.07
N VAL A 178 7.59 14.75 4.27
CA VAL A 178 7.95 13.80 3.22
C VAL A 178 7.66 12.39 3.72
N GLY A 179 6.91 11.61 2.94
CA GLY A 179 6.52 10.24 3.32
C GLY A 179 7.70 9.25 3.28
N PRO A 180 7.56 8.06 3.90
CA PRO A 180 8.66 7.15 4.09
C PRO A 180 9.12 6.44 2.80
N ILE A 181 10.39 6.04 2.79
CA ILE A 181 11.06 5.25 1.75
C ILE A 181 11.24 3.80 2.26
N TRP A 182 10.99 2.76 1.44
CA TRP A 182 11.08 1.35 1.86
C TRP A 182 12.23 0.58 1.22
N GLU A 183 12.95 -0.22 2.02
CA GLU A 183 14.06 -1.09 1.61
C GLU A 183 13.69 -2.58 1.72
N TRP A 184 14.23 -3.40 0.82
CA TRP A 184 14.01 -4.86 0.76
C TRP A 184 15.24 -5.65 1.24
N ARG A 185 15.02 -6.64 2.11
CA ARG A 185 15.97 -7.72 2.37
C ARG A 185 15.27 -9.08 2.50
N TRP A 186 15.70 -10.03 1.68
CA TRP A 186 15.27 -11.44 1.70
C TRP A 186 15.85 -12.19 2.92
N ALA A 187 15.11 -13.17 3.42
CA ALA A 187 15.71 -14.38 4.00
C ALA A 187 14.72 -15.54 3.82
N GLY A 188 15.15 -16.62 3.16
CA GLY A 188 14.47 -17.92 3.05
C GLY A 188 14.51 -18.70 4.37
N SER A 189 13.63 -19.67 4.64
CA SER A 189 13.38 -21.02 4.07
C SER A 189 14.16 -22.14 4.81
N GLY A 190 13.44 -23.13 5.40
CA GLY A 190 13.95 -24.48 5.79
C GLY A 190 14.21 -24.79 7.29
N TRP A 191 13.55 -25.81 7.88
CA TRP A 191 13.94 -26.52 9.13
C TRP A 191 13.68 -28.02 8.92
N SER A 192 14.58 -28.85 9.44
CA SER A 192 14.49 -30.30 9.60
C SER A 192 14.01 -30.65 11.01
N GLU A 193 13.22 -31.72 11.14
CA GLU A 193 12.76 -32.28 12.43
C GLU A 193 13.93 -32.74 13.31
N CYS A 194 13.85 -32.45 14.60
CA CYS A 194 14.56 -33.19 15.64
C CYS A 194 13.53 -34.02 16.41
N THR A 195 13.73 -35.33 16.40
CA THR A 195 13.12 -36.34 17.27
C THR A 195 13.21 -35.98 18.75
#